data_AF-A0A528FSQ6-F1
#
_entry.id   AF-A0A528FSQ6-F1
#
_cell.length_a   1.000
_cell.length_b   1.000
_cell.length_c   1.000
_cell.angle_alpha   90.00
_cell.angle_beta   90.00
_cell.angle_gamma   90.00
#
_symmetry.space_group_name_H-M   'P 1'
#
loop_
_entity.id
_entity.type
_entity.pdbx_description
1 polymer ?
#
loop_
_entity_poly.entity_id
_entity_poly.type
_entity_poly.pdbx_seq_one_letter_code
_entity_poly.pdbx_strand_id
1 'polypeptide(L)'
;RQGYEAFVGERGVKLSGGQRQRVAIARVFLKDAPILILDEATSALDSDIEAAIQENLARLMENKTVIAIAHRLSTIAALDRLVVLDAGRIVEQGTHDELVALDGLYARLWKRQSGGFLFNEESVLEETRPAE
;
A
#
# COMPACT_ATOMS: atom_id res chain seq x y z
N ARG A 1 -22.55 0.03 -27.63
CA ARG A 1 -21.82 -0.84 -26.69
C ARG A 1 -21.69 -0.10 -25.37
N GLN A 2 -22.41 -0.55 -24.35
CA GLN A 2 -22.49 0.05 -23.02
C GLN A 2 -22.17 -1.05 -21.99
N GLY A 3 -21.80 -0.67 -20.76
CA GLY A 3 -21.41 -1.64 -19.73
C GLY A 3 -20.08 -2.35 -20.07
N TYR A 4 -19.97 -3.63 -19.74
CA TYR A 4 -18.73 -4.42 -19.91
C TYR A 4 -18.25 -4.55 -21.37
N GLU A 5 -19.13 -4.38 -22.35
CA GLU A 5 -18.75 -4.43 -23.78
C GLU A 5 -18.21 -3.10 -24.32
N ALA A 6 -18.15 -2.05 -23.49
CA ALA A 6 -17.62 -0.76 -23.92
C ALA A 6 -16.15 -0.87 -24.33
N PHE A 7 -15.82 -0.37 -25.52
CA PHE A 7 -14.43 -0.28 -25.97
C PHE A 7 -13.73 0.85 -25.22
N VAL A 8 -12.60 0.52 -24.58
CA VAL A 8 -11.74 1.46 -23.85
C VAL A 8 -10.39 1.58 -24.55
N GLY A 9 -9.75 2.76 -24.48
CA GLY A 9 -8.44 3.02 -25.09
C GLY A 9 -8.46 4.12 -26.15
N GLU A 10 -7.41 4.22 -26.97
CA GLU A 10 -7.20 5.34 -27.90
C GLU A 10 -8.34 5.55 -28.91
N ARG A 11 -9.03 4.48 -29.30
CA ARG A 11 -10.17 4.50 -30.24
C ARG A 11 -11.52 4.28 -29.56
N GLY A 12 -11.56 4.34 -28.22
CA GLY A 12 -12.74 4.06 -27.40
C GLY A 12 -12.99 5.12 -26.33
N VAL A 13 -13.81 4.79 -25.33
CA VAL A 13 -14.06 5.67 -24.19
C VAL A 13 -12.78 5.84 -23.39
N LYS A 14 -12.44 7.10 -23.07
CA LYS A 14 -11.31 7.42 -22.20
C LYS A 14 -11.72 7.21 -20.75
N LEU A 15 -11.01 6.31 -20.08
CA LEU A 15 -11.11 6.12 -18.63
C LEU A 15 -10.27 7.18 -17.92
N SER A 16 -10.75 7.72 -16.79
CA SER A 16 -9.93 8.52 -15.88
C SER A 16 -8.77 7.68 -15.30
N GLY A 17 -7.80 8.33 -14.65
CA GLY A 17 -6.70 7.64 -13.96
C GLY A 17 -7.18 6.58 -12.98
N GLY A 18 -8.03 6.98 -12.02
CA GLY A 18 -8.62 6.07 -11.04
C GLY A 18 -9.53 4.98 -11.64
N GLN A 19 -10.21 5.25 -12.76
CA GLN A 19 -10.96 4.20 -13.47
C GLN A 19 -10.04 3.14 -14.08
N ARG A 20 -8.93 3.54 -14.72
CA ARG A 20 -7.94 2.58 -15.25
C ARG A 20 -7.32 1.75 -14.14
N GLN A 21 -7.04 2.37 -12.99
CA GLN A 21 -6.49 1.71 -11.82
C GLN A 21 -7.45 0.65 -11.25
N ARG A 22 -8.74 0.99 -11.09
CA ARG A 22 -9.76 0.00 -10.66
C ARG A 22 -9.88 -1.19 -11.62
N VAL A 23 -9.83 -0.95 -12.93
CA VAL A 23 -9.82 -2.03 -13.93
C VAL A 23 -8.55 -2.88 -13.81
N ALA A 24 -7.38 -2.26 -13.59
CA ALA A 24 -6.13 -3.00 -13.37
C ALA A 24 -6.21 -3.88 -12.12
N ILE A 25 -6.70 -3.34 -10.99
CA ILE A 25 -6.92 -4.09 -9.75
C ILE A 25 -7.84 -5.28 -10.01
N ALA A 26 -9.01 -5.06 -10.65
CA ALA A 26 -9.94 -6.14 -10.99
C ALA A 26 -9.28 -7.24 -11.85
N ARG A 27 -8.39 -6.88 -12.77
CA ARG A 27 -7.63 -7.86 -13.56
C ARG A 27 -6.65 -8.68 -12.72
N VAL A 28 -6.06 -8.10 -11.67
CA VAL A 28 -5.19 -8.85 -10.75
C VAL A 28 -6.02 -9.87 -9.98
N PHE A 29 -7.17 -9.48 -9.44
CA PHE A 29 -8.11 -10.39 -8.77
C PHE A 29 -8.53 -11.55 -9.68
N LEU A 30 -8.88 -11.26 -10.95
CA LEU A 30 -9.28 -12.29 -11.91
C LEU A 30 -8.13 -13.22 -12.31
N LYS A 31 -6.89 -12.74 -12.30
CA LYS A 31 -5.72 -13.53 -12.70
C LYS A 31 -5.26 -14.49 -11.61
N ASP A 32 -5.49 -14.14 -10.34
CA ASP A 32 -5.11 -14.95 -9.17
C ASP A 32 -3.65 -15.48 -9.20
N ALA A 33 -2.71 -14.63 -9.65
CA ALA A 33 -1.32 -15.04 -9.83
C ALA A 33 -0.65 -15.39 -8.48
N PRO A 34 0.33 -16.31 -8.42
CA PRO A 34 1.07 -16.62 -7.19
C PRO A 34 2.10 -15.54 -6.81
N ILE A 35 2.50 -14.70 -7.77
CA ILE A 35 3.43 -13.59 -7.57
C ILE A 35 2.75 -12.29 -7.98
N LEU A 36 2.72 -11.33 -7.07
CA LEU A 36 2.12 -10.00 -7.25
C LEU A 36 3.22 -8.95 -7.21
N ILE A 37 3.21 -8.06 -8.19
CA ILE A 37 4.04 -6.85 -8.20
C ILE A 37 3.10 -5.66 -8.11
N LEU A 38 3.20 -4.91 -7.03
CA LEU A 38 2.35 -3.74 -6.76
C LEU A 38 3.23 -2.51 -6.87
N ASP A 39 3.06 -1.76 -7.95
CA ASP A 39 3.73 -0.48 -8.16
C ASP A 39 2.73 0.65 -7.96
N GLU A 40 2.90 1.42 -6.88
CA GLU A 40 2.11 2.63 -6.60
C GLU A 40 0.58 2.43 -6.74
N ALA A 41 0.07 1.30 -6.23
CA ALA A 41 -1.29 0.83 -6.50
C ALA A 41 -2.41 1.68 -5.86
N THR A 42 -2.13 2.78 -5.17
CA THR A 42 -3.15 3.62 -4.51
C THR A 42 -3.07 5.14 -4.71
N SER A 43 -2.06 5.70 -5.40
CA SER A 43 -1.86 7.16 -5.41
C SER A 43 -2.90 7.99 -6.18
N ALA A 44 -3.71 7.37 -7.04
CA ALA A 44 -4.75 8.06 -7.83
C ALA A 44 -6.18 7.64 -7.47
N LEU A 45 -6.39 7.10 -6.26
CA LEU A 45 -7.71 6.68 -5.75
C LEU A 45 -8.27 7.70 -4.76
N ASP A 46 -9.58 7.97 -4.85
CA ASP A 46 -10.32 8.83 -3.92
C ASP A 46 -10.27 8.24 -2.50
N SER A 47 -10.08 9.09 -1.48
CA SER A 47 -9.89 8.70 -0.08
C SER A 47 -10.98 7.77 0.46
N ASP A 48 -12.22 7.97 0.01
CA ASP A 48 -13.39 7.22 0.51
C ASP A 48 -13.39 5.76 0.03
N ILE A 49 -12.74 5.48 -1.11
CA ILE A 49 -12.66 4.13 -1.71
C ILE A 49 -11.35 3.43 -1.34
N GLU A 50 -10.35 4.19 -0.88
CA GLU A 50 -9.00 3.68 -0.62
C GLU A 50 -9.00 2.56 0.44
N ALA A 51 -9.74 2.73 1.54
CA ALA A 51 -9.82 1.72 2.61
C ALA A 51 -10.35 0.36 2.09
N ALA A 52 -11.41 0.38 1.29
CA ALA A 52 -11.99 -0.83 0.70
C ALA A 52 -11.01 -1.50 -0.28
N ILE A 53 -10.23 -0.73 -1.03
CA ILE A 53 -9.21 -1.27 -1.94
C ILE A 53 -8.05 -1.88 -1.14
N GLN A 54 -7.61 -1.23 -0.05
CA GLN A 54 -6.56 -1.76 0.81
C GLN A 54 -6.97 -3.08 1.47
N GLU A 55 -8.19 -3.17 2.01
CA GLU A 55 -8.70 -4.42 2.59
C GLU A 55 -8.72 -5.55 1.55
N ASN A 56 -9.21 -5.28 0.35
CA ASN A 56 -9.24 -6.27 -0.71
C ASN A 56 -7.83 -6.66 -1.18
N LEU A 57 -6.89 -5.71 -1.28
CA LEU A 57 -5.50 -6.00 -1.59
C LEU A 57 -4.84 -6.85 -0.51
N ALA A 58 -5.10 -6.58 0.77
CA ALA A 58 -4.60 -7.40 1.88
C ALA A 58 -5.06 -8.85 1.76
N ARG A 59 -6.36 -9.08 1.51
CA ARG A 59 -6.91 -10.42 1.25
C ARG A 59 -6.28 -11.08 0.02
N LEU A 60 -6.07 -10.31 -1.05
CA LEU A 60 -5.45 -10.80 -2.26
C LEU A 60 -4.00 -11.24 -2.04
N MET A 61 -3.28 -10.58 -1.13
CA MET A 61 -1.89 -10.87 -0.81
C MET A 61 -1.70 -12.16 0.00
N GLU A 62 -2.74 -12.67 0.65
CA GLU A 62 -2.69 -13.90 1.44
C GLU A 62 -2.17 -15.08 0.62
N ASN A 63 -1.22 -15.83 1.18
CA ASN A 63 -0.60 -17.01 0.56
C ASN A 63 0.08 -16.75 -0.80
N LYS A 64 0.48 -15.50 -1.09
CA LYS A 64 1.19 -15.12 -2.31
C LYS A 64 2.51 -14.44 -2.02
N THR A 65 3.41 -14.48 -2.99
CA THR A 65 4.62 -13.65 -2.95
C THR A 65 4.30 -12.26 -3.46
N VAL A 66 4.52 -11.23 -2.64
CA VAL A 66 4.19 -9.85 -2.98
C VAL A 66 5.46 -9.02 -2.97
N ILE A 67 5.70 -8.33 -4.09
CA ILE A 67 6.74 -7.32 -4.22
C ILE A 67 6.02 -5.99 -4.39
N ALA A 68 6.04 -5.17 -3.34
CA ALA A 68 5.40 -3.87 -3.36
C ALA A 68 6.44 -2.75 -3.40
N ILE A 69 6.20 -1.78 -4.28
CA ILE A 69 6.92 -0.52 -4.39
C ILE A 69 5.89 0.55 -4.02
N ALA A 70 6.04 1.15 -2.84
CA ALA A 70 5.05 2.08 -2.31
C ALA A 70 5.67 3.42 -1.90
N HIS A 71 4.91 4.48 -2.17
CA HIS A 71 5.19 5.82 -1.67
C HIS A 71 4.51 6.10 -0.31
N ARG A 72 3.67 5.19 0.19
CA ARG A 72 3.08 5.25 1.54
C ARG A 72 3.77 4.24 2.45
N LEU A 73 4.59 4.72 3.38
CA LEU A 73 5.35 3.88 4.28
C LEU A 73 4.47 3.11 5.28
N SER A 74 3.24 3.56 5.57
CA SER A 74 2.31 2.85 6.46
C SER A 74 1.91 1.49 5.90
N THR A 75 1.65 1.39 4.59
CA THR A 75 1.37 0.12 3.91
C THR A 75 2.62 -0.78 3.88
N ILE A 76 3.80 -0.17 3.77
CA ILE A 76 5.07 -0.89 3.71
C ILE A 76 5.43 -1.47 5.07
N ALA A 77 5.17 -0.75 6.17
CA ALA A 77 5.50 -1.19 7.53
C ALA A 77 4.87 -2.54 7.92
N ALA A 78 3.75 -2.92 7.30
CA ALA A 78 3.07 -4.20 7.53
C ALA A 78 3.67 -5.40 6.76
N LEU A 79 4.69 -5.19 5.91
CA LEU A 79 5.31 -6.26 5.12
C LEU A 79 6.37 -7.02 5.90
N ASP A 80 6.51 -8.31 5.56
CA ASP A 80 7.44 -9.23 6.25
C ASP A 80 8.92 -8.83 6.11
N ARG A 81 9.27 -8.16 5.01
CA ARG A 81 10.64 -7.73 4.71
C ARG A 81 10.65 -6.45 3.89
N LEU A 82 11.46 -5.51 4.37
CA LEU A 82 11.73 -4.24 3.72
C LEU A 82 13.10 -4.26 3.08
N VAL A 83 13.20 -3.66 1.89
CA VAL A 83 14.45 -3.50 1.14
C VAL A 83 14.56 -2.03 0.76
N VAL A 84 15.55 -1.35 1.32
CA VAL A 84 15.78 0.08 1.13
C VAL A 84 16.83 0.26 0.05
N LEU A 85 16.46 1.01 -0.99
CA LEU A 85 17.33 1.31 -2.12
C LEU A 85 17.82 2.76 -2.05
N ASP A 86 19.11 2.96 -2.25
CA ASP A 86 19.71 4.27 -2.46
C ASP A 86 20.77 4.20 -3.57
N ALA A 87 20.74 5.17 -4.49
CA ALA A 87 21.62 5.21 -5.67
C ALA A 87 21.76 3.87 -6.43
N GLY A 88 20.67 3.12 -6.56
CA GLY A 88 20.63 1.82 -7.25
C GLY A 88 21.26 0.65 -6.47
N ARG A 89 21.48 0.80 -5.17
CA ARG A 89 22.04 -0.24 -4.29
C ARG A 89 21.11 -0.49 -3.10
N ILE A 90 21.09 -1.73 -2.62
CA ILE A 90 20.43 -2.08 -1.36
C ILE A 90 21.33 -1.57 -0.24
N VAL A 91 20.83 -0.60 0.53
CA VAL A 91 21.56 -0.01 1.66
C VAL A 91 21.11 -0.57 3.00
N GLU A 92 19.85 -0.96 3.13
CA GLU A 92 19.28 -1.55 4.34
C GLU A 92 18.24 -2.63 3.98
N GLN A 93 18.10 -3.64 4.84
CA GLN A 93 17.06 -4.66 4.73
C GLN A 93 16.72 -5.21 6.12
N GLY A 94 15.45 -5.54 6.34
CA GLY A 94 14.97 -6.05 7.63
C GLY A 94 13.47 -5.89 7.78
N THR A 95 12.95 -6.14 8.98
CA THR A 95 11.58 -5.78 9.36
C THR A 95 11.46 -4.28 9.62
N HIS A 96 10.22 -3.78 9.76
CA HIS A 96 9.98 -2.40 10.17
C HIS A 96 10.74 -2.03 11.45
N ASP A 97 10.57 -2.84 12.50
CA ASP A 97 11.13 -2.56 13.83
C ASP A 97 12.66 -2.57 13.81
N GLU A 98 13.26 -3.53 13.09
CA GLU A 98 14.72 -3.60 12.93
C GLU A 98 15.27 -2.34 12.25
N LEU A 99 14.62 -1.90 11.16
CA LEU A 99 15.07 -0.75 10.40
C LEU A 99 14.82 0.59 11.12
N VAL A 100 13.77 0.69 11.93
CA VAL A 100 13.54 1.86 12.80
C VAL A 100 14.61 1.91 13.89
N ALA A 101 14.95 0.78 14.51
CA ALA A 101 15.94 0.70 15.57
C ALA A 101 17.37 1.03 15.08
N LEU A 102 17.68 0.76 13.80
CA LEU A 102 18.96 1.11 13.19
C LEU A 102 19.16 2.63 13.00
N ASP A 103 18.09 3.43 13.13
CA ASP A 103 18.07 4.88 12.88
C ASP A 103 18.70 5.29 11.53
N GLY A 104 18.54 4.40 10.54
CA GLY A 104 19.10 4.51 9.20
C GLY A 104 18.30 5.41 8.26
N LEU A 105 18.53 5.25 6.96
CA LEU A 105 17.77 5.91 5.90
C LEU A 105 16.28 5.61 6.01
N TYR A 106 15.90 4.36 6.26
CA TYR A 106 14.50 4.00 6.47
C TYR A 106 13.87 4.79 7.62
N ALA A 107 14.50 4.79 8.79
CA ALA A 107 13.99 5.50 9.98
C ALA A 107 13.83 7.02 9.72
N ARG A 108 14.76 7.63 8.97
CA ARG A 108 14.64 9.05 8.58
C ARG A 108 13.48 9.29 7.62
N LEU A 109 13.26 8.41 6.63
CA LEU A 109 12.12 8.49 5.72
C LEU A 109 10.80 8.31 6.46
N TRP A 110 10.75 7.34 7.38
CA TRP A 110 9.62 7.07 8.26
C TRP A 110 9.26 8.31 9.07
N LYS A 111 10.20 8.85 9.86
CA LYS A 111 9.99 10.07 10.66
C LYS A 111 9.43 11.24 9.86
N ARG A 112 9.90 11.45 8.63
CA ARG A 112 9.40 12.52 7.74
C ARG A 112 7.97 12.31 7.27
N GLN A 113 7.60 11.07 6.95
CA GLN A 113 6.27 10.78 6.43
C GLN A 113 5.22 10.60 7.52
N SER A 114 5.58 9.96 8.63
CA SER A 114 4.69 9.77 9.80
C SER A 114 4.43 11.10 10.52
N GLY A 115 5.44 11.97 10.60
CA GLY A 115 5.29 13.34 11.13
C GLY A 115 4.49 14.29 10.23
N GLY A 116 4.17 13.87 9.00
CA GLY A 116 3.44 14.68 8.03
C GLY A 116 1.94 14.44 7.98
N PHE A 117 1.42 13.26 8.38
CA PHE A 117 0.00 12.96 8.17
C PHE A 117 -0.70 11.96 9.13
N LEU A 118 -0.05 11.23 10.04
CA LEU A 118 -0.78 10.24 10.87
C LEU A 118 -0.15 10.06 12.26
N PHE A 119 -0.60 10.88 13.21
CA PHE A 119 -0.83 10.45 14.60
C PHE A 119 -2.28 10.83 14.94
N ASN A 120 -3.24 10.02 14.50
CA ASN A 120 -4.54 9.97 15.12
C ASN A 120 -5.09 8.55 14.93
N GLU A 121 -5.70 8.01 16.00
CA GLU A 121 -6.05 6.59 16.24
C GLU A 121 -4.86 5.78 16.80
N GLU A 122 -4.75 5.40 18.08
CA GLU A 122 -5.72 5.24 19.16
C GLU A 122 -5.14 5.62 20.53
N SER A 123 -5.83 6.55 21.18
CA SER A 123 -5.85 6.80 22.62
C SER A 123 -6.77 5.80 23.35
N VAL A 124 -6.64 4.50 23.09
CA VAL A 124 -7.47 3.47 23.72
C VAL A 124 -6.55 2.44 24.33
N LEU A 125 -6.18 2.62 25.60
CA LEU A 125 -5.77 1.62 26.61
C LEU A 125 -5.15 2.35 27.82
N GLU A 126 -5.88 3.29 28.45
CA GLU A 126 -5.57 3.70 29.83
C GLU A 126 -6.78 4.01 30.72
N GLU A 127 -8.00 3.65 30.29
CA GLU A 127 -9.17 3.57 31.18
C GLU A 127 -9.43 2.11 31.56
N THR A 128 -8.66 1.59 32.51
CA THR A 128 -9.07 0.53 33.45
C THR A 128 -8.03 0.43 34.56
N ARG A 129 -7.96 1.47 35.39
CA ARG A 129 -7.50 1.30 36.78
C ARG A 129 -8.74 1.29 37.67
N PRO A 130 -8.98 0.21 38.44
CA PRO A 130 -10.11 0.19 39.36
C PRO A 130 -9.85 1.20 40.48
N ALA A 131 -10.93 1.85 40.91
CA ALA A 131 -10.92 2.72 42.07
C ALA A 131 -10.73 1.89 43.34
N GLU A 132 -9.67 2.19 44.10
CA GLU A 132 -9.61 2.07 45.56
C GLU A 132 -9.12 3.40 46.14
#